data_AF-A0A2E5KPF5-F1
#
_entry.id   AF-A0A2E5KPF5-F1
#
_cell.length_a   1.000
_cell.length_b   1.000
_cell.length_c   1.000
_cell.angle_alpha   90.00
_cell.angle_beta   90.00
_cell.angle_gamma   90.00
#
_symmetry.space_group_name_H-M   'P 1'
#
loop_
_entity.id
_entity.type
_entity.pdbx_description
1 polymer ?
#
loop_
_entity_poly.entity_id
_entity_poly.type
_entity_poly.pdbx_seq_one_letter_code
_entity_poly.pdbx_strand_id
1 'polypeptide(L)' 'MARPREFDAGVALEQAMQVFWDMGYQSASLSSLTRAMGISKSSFYEAFGSKHELYLSALEPSWMSGFERGRGVGSFRS' A
#
# COMPACT_ATOMS: atom_id res chain seq x y z
N MET A 1 20.05 5.93 10.76
CA MET A 1 19.92 7.18 9.98
C MET A 1 18.61 7.11 9.20
N ALA A 2 17.49 7.45 9.84
CA ALA A 2 16.17 7.38 9.21
C ALA A 2 15.75 8.79 8.79
N ARG A 3 15.63 9.04 7.48
CA ARG A 3 14.84 10.16 6.96
C ARG A 3 13.61 9.58 6.27
N PRO A 4 12.55 9.18 7.02
CA PRO A 4 11.39 8.54 6.43
C PRO A 4 10.39 9.62 6.03
N ARG A 5 10.66 10.33 4.95
CA ARG A 5 9.66 11.13 4.25
C ARG A 5 10.06 11.01 2.79
N GLU A 6 9.31 10.24 2.00
CA GLU A 6 8.42 10.91 1.05
C GLU A 6 7.03 10.26 0.87
N PHE A 7 6.68 9.17 1.55
CA PHE A 7 5.32 8.62 1.47
C PHE A 7 4.93 7.81 2.71
N ASP A 8 3.62 7.68 2.93
CA ASP A 8 3.06 6.89 4.01
C ASP A 8 2.73 5.49 3.47
N ALA A 9 3.52 4.49 3.88
CA ALA A 9 3.37 3.12 3.39
C ALA A 9 2.00 2.52 3.71
N GLY A 10 1.36 2.93 4.82
CA GLY A 10 -0.01 2.52 5.16
C GLY A 10 -1.02 3.06 4.16
N VAL A 11 -0.98 4.38 3.89
CA VAL A 11 -1.86 5.01 2.89
C VAL A 11 -1.61 4.42 1.50
N ALA A 12 -0.35 4.20 1.11
CA ALA A 12 -0.03 3.57 -0.16
C ALA A 12 -0.58 2.14 -0.26
N LEU A 13 -0.51 1.35 0.81
CA LEU A 13 -1.10 0.02 0.85
C LEU A 13 -2.63 0.07 0.68
N GLU A 14 -3.31 0.97 1.39
CA GLU A 14 -4.77 1.15 1.23
C GLU A 14 -5.14 1.52 -0.21
N GLN A 15 -4.40 2.45 -0.83
CA GLN A 15 -4.61 2.86 -2.21
C GLN A 15 -4.36 1.72 -3.20
N ALA A 16 -3.31 0.92 -2.98
CA ALA A 16 -3.04 -0.28 -3.79
C ALA A 16 -4.16 -1.31 -3.65
N MET A 17 -4.68 -1.49 -2.45
CA MET A 17 -5.79 -2.39 -2.16
C MET A 17 -7.07 -1.98 -2.91
N GLN A 18 -7.38 -0.68 -2.97
CA GLN A 18 -8.49 -0.16 -3.78
C GLN A 18 -8.32 -0.49 -5.28
N VAL A 19 -7.09 -0.34 -5.82
CA VAL A 19 -6.79 -0.71 -7.21
C VAL A 19 -7.01 -2.21 -7.44
N PHE A 20 -6.60 -3.06 -6.50
CA PHE A 20 -6.84 -4.50 -6.61
C PHE A 20 -8.33 -4.84 -6.60
N TRP A 21 -9.16 -4.14 -5.82
CA TRP A 21 -10.61 -4.33 -5.83
C TRP A 21 -11.30 -3.83 -7.09
N ASP A 22 -10.91 -2.66 -7.59
CA ASP A 22 -11.56 -2.01 -8.74
C ASP A 22 -11.32 -2.76 -10.05
N MET A 23 -10.06 -3.17 -10.29
CA MET A 23 -9.63 -3.72 -11.58
C MET A 23 -9.10 -5.15 -11.52
N GLY A 24 -8.93 -5.73 -10.32
CA GLY A 24 -8.45 -7.10 -10.12
C GLY A 24 -6.92 -7.24 -10.17
N TYR A 25 -6.39 -8.26 -9.49
CA TYR A 25 -4.95 -8.52 -9.36
C TYR A 25 -4.20 -8.67 -10.69
N GLN A 26 -4.81 -9.30 -11.69
CA GLN A 26 -4.17 -9.50 -13.00
C GLN A 26 -4.11 -8.19 -13.81
N SER A 27 -5.13 -7.33 -13.71
CA SER A 27 -5.17 -6.05 -14.41
C SER A 27 -4.34 -4.96 -13.71
N ALA A 28 -4.15 -5.09 -12.40
CA ALA A 28 -3.31 -4.21 -11.59
C ALA A 28 -1.83 -4.33 -12.03
N SER A 29 -1.41 -3.37 -12.85
CA SER A 29 -0.01 -3.21 -13.27
C SER A 29 0.77 -2.41 -12.22
N LEU A 30 2.09 -2.61 -12.18
CA LEU A 30 2.99 -1.83 -11.32
C LEU A 30 2.78 -0.33 -11.53
N SER A 31 2.62 0.12 -12.79
CA SER A 31 2.39 1.52 -13.13
C SER A 31 1.06 2.05 -12.58
N SER A 32 -0.01 1.25 -12.61
CA SER A 32 -1.30 1.62 -12.04
C SER A 32 -1.22 1.73 -10.52
N LEU A 33 -0.54 0.78 -9.89
CA LEU A 33 -0.31 0.75 -8.45
C LEU A 33 0.50 1.97 -8.01
N THR A 34 1.69 2.21 -8.59
CA THR A 34 2.54 3.34 -8.22
C THR A 34 1.85 4.69 -8.44
N ARG A 35 1.02 4.78 -9.49
CA ARG A 35 0.25 5.98 -9.80
C ARG A 35 -0.90 6.22 -8.82
N ALA A 36 -1.58 5.18 -8.36
CA ALA A 36 -2.62 5.29 -7.32
C ALA A 36 -2.03 5.58 -5.93
N MET A 37 -0.86 5.01 -5.65
CA MET A 37 -0.10 5.24 -4.41
C MET A 37 0.60 6.60 -4.37
N GLY A 38 0.80 7.25 -5.53
CA GLY A 38 1.55 8.50 -5.62
C GLY A 38 3.05 8.35 -5.36
N ILE A 39 3.61 7.16 -5.59
CA ILE A 39 5.01 6.84 -5.31
C ILE A 39 5.78 6.48 -6.58
N SER A 40 7.10 6.57 -6.51
CA SER A 40 7.98 6.09 -7.56
C SER A 40 8.06 4.55 -7.57
N LYS A 41 8.43 3.96 -8.72
CA LYS A 41 8.69 2.51 -8.80
C LYS A 41 9.81 2.09 -7.84
N SER A 42 10.86 2.88 -7.72
CA SER A 42 11.98 2.60 -6.82
C SER A 42 11.52 2.51 -5.37
N SER A 43 10.75 3.51 -4.91
CA SER A 43 10.17 3.52 -3.56
C SER A 43 9.19 2.36 -3.33
N PHE A 44 8.47 1.95 -4.37
CA PHE A 44 7.62 0.76 -4.29
C PHE A 44 8.43 -0.49 -3.99
N TYR A 45 9.48 -0.76 -4.77
CA TYR A 45 10.34 -1.93 -4.57
C TYR A 45 11.06 -1.89 -3.21
N GLU A 46 11.47 -0.70 -2.75
CA GLU A 46 12.12 -0.55 -1.45
C GLU A 46 11.18 -0.79 -0.26
N ALA A 47 9.90 -0.42 -0.36
CA ALA A 47 8.96 -0.54 0.76
C ALA A 47 8.09 -1.82 0.74
N PHE A 48 7.73 -2.30 -0.46
CA PHE A 48 6.79 -3.41 -0.61
C PHE A 48 7.41 -4.63 -1.30
N GLY A 49 8.63 -4.51 -1.84
CA GLY A 49 9.27 -5.58 -2.59
C GLY A 49 8.57 -5.82 -3.92
N SER A 50 7.56 -6.70 -3.93
CA SER A 50 6.92 -7.17 -5.15
C SER A 50 5.42 -6.89 -5.19
N LYS A 51 4.81 -6.90 -6.38
CA LYS A 51 3.34 -6.85 -6.52
C LYS A 51 2.65 -7.96 -5.71
N HIS A 52 3.25 -9.15 -5.69
CA HIS A 52 2.73 -10.28 -4.93
C HIS A 52 2.80 -10.03 -3.42
N GLU A 53 3.93 -9.51 -2.93
CA GLU A 53 4.10 -9.14 -1.52
C GLU A 53 3.13 -8.02 -1.14
N LEU A 54 2.99 -6.97 -1.95
CA LEU A 54 1.97 -5.93 -1.76
C LEU A 54 0.55 -6.51 -1.66
N TYR A 55 0.23 -7.49 -2.50
CA TYR A 55 -1.09 -8.14 -2.48
C TYR A 55 -1.29 -8.98 -1.21
N LEU A 56 -0.27 -9.74 -0.79
CA LEU A 56 -0.32 -10.48 0.47
C LEU A 56 -0.44 -9.53 1.67
N SER A 57 0.35 -8.44 1.68
CA SER A 57 0.28 -7.39 2.69
C SER A 57 -1.09 -6.71 2.75
N ALA A 58 -1.73 -6.51 1.60
CA ALA A 58 -3.09 -5.95 1.54
C ALA A 58 -4.15 -6.92 2.07
N LEU A 59 -3.89 -8.23 2.04
CA LEU A 59 -4.78 -9.26 2.58
C LEU A 59 -4.46 -9.62 4.04
N GLU A 60 -3.28 -9.27 4.53
CA GLU A 60 -2.78 -9.70 5.83
C GLU A 60 -3.08 -8.66 6.92
N PRO A 61 -3.88 -8.99 7.95
CA PRO A 61 -4.17 -8.07 9.06
C PRO A 61 -2.95 -7.82 9.96
N SER A 62 -1.86 -8.58 9.82
CA SER A 62 -0.63 -8.43 10.63
C SER A 62 0.04 -7.06 10.46
N TRP A 63 -0.16 -6.40 9.32
CA TRP A 63 0.29 -5.02 9.10
C TRP A 63 -0.40 -4.02 10.05
N MET A 64 -1.59 -4.37 10.60
CA MET A 64 -2.26 -3.58 11.64
C MET A 64 -1.51 -3.64 12.97
N SER A 65 -0.85 -4.76 13.32
CA SER A 65 -0.09 -4.89 14.58
C SER A 65 1.18 -4.05 14.63
N GLY A 66 1.73 -3.63 13.49
CA GLY A 66 2.90 -2.75 13.40
C GLY A 66 2.57 -1.25 13.24
N PHE A 67 1.31 -0.91 12.93
CA PHE A 67 0.87 0.44 12.53
C PHE A 67 0.26 1.26 13.68
N GLU A 68 -0.01 0.65 14.84
CA GLU A 68 -0.62 1.31 16.02
C GLU A 68 0.34 2.21 16.82
N ARG A 69 0.79 3.30 16.20
CA ARG A 69 1.22 4.50 16.96
C ARG A 69 0.90 5.85 16.31
N GLY A 70 0.09 5.88 15.24
CA GLY A 70 0.02 7.07 14.38
C GLY A 70 -1.34 7.62 13.97
N ARG A 71 -2.33 6.80 13.57
CA ARG A 71 -3.56 7.36 12.97
C ARG A 71 -4.80 6.52 13.28
N GLY A 72 -5.85 7.21 13.73
CA GLY A 72 -7.19 6.67 13.83
C GLY A 72 -7.70 6.30 12.43
N VAL A 73 -8.04 5.03 12.26
CA VAL A 73 -8.66 4.51 11.05
C VAL A 73 -10.07 5.10 10.98
N GLY A 74 -10.25 6.08 10.10
CA GLY A 74 -11.53 6.66 9.77
C GLY A 74 -12.39 5.63 9.06
N SER A 75 -13.42 5.15 9.76
CA SER A 75 -14.68 4.60 9.24
C SER A 75 -14.69 4.25 7.75
N PHE A 76 -14.38 2.99 7.44
CA PHE A 76 -14.71 2.40 6.16
C PHE A 76 -16.24 2.22 6.12
N ARG A 77 -16.85 2.96 5.19
CA ARG A 77 -18.29 3.21 5.03
C ARG A 77 -19.05 1.93 4.62
N SER A 78 -20.15 1.71 5.36
CA SER A 78 -21.50 1.22 4.99
C SER A 78 -21.68 0.06 4.02
#